data_AF-A0A1Z5T924-F1
#
_entry.id   AF-A0A1Z5T924-F1
#
_cell.length_a   1.000
_cell.length_b   1.000
_cell.length_c   1.000
_cell.angle_alpha   90.00
_cell.angle_beta   90.00
_cell.angle_gamma   90.00
#
_symmetry.space_group_name_H-M   'P 1'
#
loop_
_entity.id
_entity.type
_entity.pdbx_description
1 polymer ?
#
loop_
_entity_poly.entity_id
_entity_poly.type
_entity_poly.pdbx_seq_one_letter_code
_entity_poly.pdbx_strand_id
1 'polypeptide(L)'
;MFNFRRALNAVAPSPKQSEDGRDQWPSRTSYVLASMGGAIGFGNLLRFPSQVFNNNGIQWFIPYVMAIFLLAIPILILEIATGQAYRAGSVAAYNSVDKRFKGIGLGCICVGYMVVVYYVPMLGYVMVYFRHSFTNNFAWTGRIEEFWTRDVTETVDPIPGRFDGNGGVSRYVSYPGTGLDGELVGWNAFSWFIVWMCICKGVGVTGRVVYISIGLPIVIMIILLGRGVSLPNAIDGIRLYWGEFNGSQLAGGALWQAATGQVFYSTGVGFGYFQAYASYNSASYC
;
A
#
# COMPACT_ATOMS: atom_id res chain seq x y z
N MET A 1 -13.61 -16.19 37.43
CA MET A 1 -12.49 -15.76 36.55
C MET A 1 -12.92 -15.87 35.10
N PHE A 2 -13.21 -14.74 34.46
CA PHE A 2 -13.47 -14.69 33.01
C PHE A 2 -12.20 -15.18 32.31
N ASN A 3 -12.25 -16.34 31.68
CA ASN A 3 -11.06 -17.04 31.21
C ASN A 3 -10.60 -16.36 29.92
N PHE A 4 -9.85 -15.26 30.06
CA PHE A 4 -9.41 -14.40 28.96
C PHE A 4 -8.78 -15.20 27.82
N ARG A 5 -8.00 -16.24 28.14
CA ARG A 5 -7.45 -17.19 27.15
C ARG A 5 -8.52 -17.92 26.33
N ARG A 6 -9.66 -18.28 26.91
CA ARG A 6 -10.75 -18.98 26.22
C ARG A 6 -11.52 -18.03 25.31
N ALA A 7 -11.78 -16.80 25.75
CA ALA A 7 -12.34 -15.75 24.91
C ALA A 7 -11.40 -15.37 23.75
N LEU A 8 -10.10 -15.20 24.05
CA LEU A 8 -9.06 -14.92 23.05
C LEU A 8 -8.91 -16.06 22.03
N ASN A 9 -9.04 -17.32 22.45
CA ASN A 9 -9.01 -18.47 21.54
C ASN A 9 -10.31 -18.67 20.76
N ALA A 10 -11.45 -18.19 21.27
CA ALA A 10 -12.72 -18.19 20.52
C ALA A 10 -12.68 -17.15 19.38
N VAL A 11 -12.16 -15.95 19.65
CA VAL A 11 -12.03 -14.87 18.66
C VAL A 11 -10.84 -15.15 17.70
N ALA A 12 -9.73 -15.65 18.24
CA ALA A 12 -8.47 -15.84 17.54
C ALA A 12 -7.83 -17.21 17.90
N PRO A 13 -8.33 -18.33 17.34
CA PRO A 13 -7.75 -19.66 17.56
C PRO A 13 -6.38 -19.75 16.91
N SER A 14 -5.52 -20.60 17.47
CA SER A 14 -4.21 -20.86 16.89
C SER A 14 -4.35 -21.47 15.49
N PRO A 15 -3.49 -21.08 14.53
CA PRO A 15 -3.47 -21.70 13.21
C PRO A 15 -3.17 -23.19 13.30
N LYS A 16 -3.64 -23.95 12.31
CA LYS A 16 -3.25 -25.34 12.13
C LYS A 16 -1.75 -25.40 11.85
N GLN A 17 -1.06 -26.36 12.44
CA GLN A 17 0.38 -26.56 12.19
C GLN A 17 0.60 -27.74 11.23
N SER A 18 1.61 -27.66 10.38
CA SER A 18 2.14 -28.81 9.65
C SER A 18 2.94 -29.75 10.56
N GLU A 19 3.30 -30.91 10.04
CA GLU A 19 4.17 -31.89 10.69
C GLU A 19 5.52 -31.31 11.13
N ASP A 20 6.02 -30.29 10.43
CA ASP A 20 7.24 -29.54 10.76
C ASP A 20 7.02 -28.46 11.86
N GLY A 21 5.82 -28.38 12.44
CA GLY A 21 5.47 -27.39 13.48
C GLY A 21 5.19 -25.98 12.96
N ARG A 22 5.23 -25.75 11.65
CA ARG A 22 4.96 -24.43 11.05
C ARG A 22 3.45 -24.19 10.93
N ASP A 23 3.03 -22.96 11.21
CA ASP A 23 1.64 -22.55 11.02
C ASP A 23 1.20 -22.69 9.54
N GLN A 24 -0.10 -22.83 9.31
CA GLN A 24 -0.69 -22.92 7.98
C GLN A 24 -1.85 -21.95 7.82
N TRP A 25 -2.04 -21.49 6.59
CA TRP A 25 -3.22 -20.70 6.25
C TRP A 25 -4.52 -21.46 6.57
N PRO A 26 -5.51 -20.81 7.19
CA PRO A 26 -6.80 -21.44 7.48
C PRO A 26 -7.53 -21.97 6.23
N SER A 27 -7.34 -21.31 5.09
CA SER A 27 -7.91 -21.70 3.79
C SER A 27 -7.12 -21.11 2.62
N ARG A 28 -7.26 -21.71 1.42
CA ARG A 28 -6.70 -21.15 0.18
C ARG A 28 -7.21 -19.73 -0.09
N THR A 29 -8.48 -19.48 0.18
CA THR A 29 -9.09 -18.15 0.02
C THR A 29 -8.44 -17.13 0.94
N SER A 30 -8.17 -17.47 2.21
CA SER A 30 -7.50 -16.55 3.14
C SER A 30 -6.09 -16.19 2.69
N TYR A 31 -5.35 -17.14 2.11
CA TYR A 31 -4.04 -16.90 1.50
C TYR A 31 -4.15 -15.95 0.30
N VAL A 32 -5.03 -16.25 -0.66
CA VAL A 32 -5.22 -15.43 -1.87
C VAL A 32 -5.66 -14.02 -1.50
N LEU A 33 -6.62 -13.89 -0.58
CA LEU A 33 -7.05 -12.58 -0.08
C LEU A 33 -5.88 -11.86 0.59
N ALA A 34 -5.10 -12.50 1.47
CA ALA A 34 -3.96 -11.85 2.11
C ALA A 34 -2.93 -11.35 1.09
N SER A 35 -2.65 -12.15 0.07
CA SER A 35 -1.80 -11.77 -1.05
C SER A 35 -2.37 -10.60 -1.87
N MET A 36 -3.69 -10.58 -2.14
CA MET A 36 -4.35 -9.46 -2.81
C MET A 36 -4.33 -8.18 -1.96
N GLY A 37 -4.46 -8.30 -0.64
CA GLY A 37 -4.40 -7.16 0.29
C GLY A 37 -3.04 -6.47 0.29
N GLY A 38 -1.95 -7.21 0.02
CA GLY A 38 -0.63 -6.63 -0.19
C GLY A 38 -0.48 -5.87 -1.51
N ALA A 39 -1.23 -6.25 -2.55
CA ALA A 39 -1.23 -5.59 -3.85
C ALA A 39 -2.21 -4.40 -3.93
N ILE A 40 -3.30 -4.42 -3.15
CA ILE A 40 -4.31 -3.36 -3.18
C ILE A 40 -4.02 -2.33 -2.07
N GLY A 41 -3.66 -1.11 -2.45
CA GLY A 41 -3.42 -0.02 -1.49
C GLY A 41 -3.68 1.38 -2.06
N PHE A 42 -3.29 2.42 -1.30
CA PHE A 42 -3.42 3.83 -1.69
C PHE A 42 -2.84 4.13 -3.08
N GLY A 43 -1.77 3.43 -3.46
CA GLY A 43 -1.17 3.54 -4.78
C GLY A 43 -2.15 3.22 -5.93
N ASN A 44 -3.08 2.30 -5.74
CA ASN A 44 -4.08 1.95 -6.77
C ASN A 44 -5.24 2.95 -6.79
N LEU A 45 -5.55 3.58 -5.65
CA LEU A 45 -6.67 4.52 -5.53
C LEU A 45 -6.32 5.93 -5.98
N LEU A 46 -5.11 6.42 -5.70
CA LEU A 46 -4.73 7.82 -5.94
C LEU A 46 -3.62 7.95 -6.99
N ARG A 47 -2.57 7.15 -6.86
CA ARG A 47 -1.40 7.25 -7.74
C ARG A 47 -1.69 6.70 -9.13
N PHE A 48 -2.31 5.53 -9.25
CA PHE A 48 -2.60 4.94 -10.55
C PHE A 48 -3.43 5.87 -11.44
N PRO A 49 -4.57 6.43 -10.97
CA PRO A 49 -5.32 7.44 -11.71
C PRO A 49 -4.48 8.65 -12.18
N SER A 50 -3.72 9.24 -11.26
CA SER A 50 -2.88 10.41 -11.58
C SER A 50 -1.76 10.09 -12.57
N GLN A 51 -1.19 8.88 -12.54
CA GLN A 51 -0.22 8.44 -13.54
C GLN A 51 -0.85 8.35 -14.92
N VAL A 52 -2.03 7.74 -15.05
CA VAL A 52 -2.71 7.65 -16.35
C VAL A 52 -3.03 9.05 -16.89
N PHE A 53 -3.56 9.93 -16.05
CA PHE A 53 -3.90 11.29 -16.43
C PHE A 53 -2.67 12.11 -16.87
N ASN A 54 -1.59 12.09 -16.08
CA ASN A 54 -0.36 12.83 -16.39
C ASN A 54 0.39 12.29 -17.62
N ASN A 55 0.10 11.05 -18.05
CA ASN A 55 0.70 10.42 -19.22
C ASN A 55 -0.27 10.39 -20.43
N ASN A 56 -1.26 11.29 -20.44
CA ASN A 56 -2.20 11.51 -21.54
C ASN A 56 -3.09 10.29 -21.88
N GLY A 57 -3.45 9.48 -20.89
CA GLY A 57 -4.51 8.48 -21.03
C GLY A 57 -4.06 7.13 -21.59
N ILE A 58 -4.79 6.64 -22.61
CA ILE A 58 -4.89 5.21 -22.94
C ILE A 58 -3.57 4.55 -23.35
N GLN A 59 -2.65 5.27 -24.00
CA GLN A 59 -1.35 4.70 -24.41
C GLN A 59 -0.50 4.24 -23.22
N TRP A 60 -0.69 4.80 -22.02
CA TRP A 60 0.01 4.37 -20.82
C TRP A 60 -0.30 2.92 -20.43
N PHE A 61 -1.49 2.41 -20.80
CA PHE A 61 -1.87 1.03 -20.51
C PHE A 61 -1.07 0.01 -21.32
N ILE A 62 -0.55 0.36 -22.50
CA ILE A 62 0.24 -0.56 -23.33
C ILE A 62 1.49 -1.05 -22.57
N PRO A 63 2.42 -0.17 -22.15
CA PRO A 63 3.59 -0.60 -21.39
C PRO A 63 3.22 -1.16 -20.01
N TYR A 64 2.13 -0.70 -19.40
CA TYR A 64 1.66 -1.22 -18.11
C TYR A 64 1.23 -2.70 -18.21
N VAL A 65 0.36 -3.02 -19.17
CA VAL A 65 -0.10 -4.40 -19.40
C VAL A 65 1.06 -5.30 -19.84
N MET A 66 1.94 -4.81 -20.71
CA MET A 66 3.15 -5.56 -21.08
C MET A 66 4.03 -5.85 -19.85
N ALA A 67 4.29 -4.87 -18.99
CA ALA A 67 5.08 -5.08 -17.78
C ALA A 67 4.40 -6.03 -16.77
N ILE A 68 3.07 -6.09 -16.71
CA ILE A 68 2.37 -7.11 -15.92
C ILE A 68 2.74 -8.51 -16.41
N PHE A 69 2.58 -8.79 -17.71
CA PHE A 69 2.78 -10.13 -18.25
C PHE A 69 4.25 -10.53 -18.34
N LEU A 70 5.13 -9.59 -18.69
CA LEU A 70 6.54 -9.87 -18.95
C LEU A 70 7.40 -9.79 -17.67
N LEU A 71 6.98 -9.03 -16.66
CA LEU A 71 7.77 -8.81 -15.44
C LEU A 71 7.02 -9.28 -14.19
N ALA A 72 5.85 -8.70 -13.90
CA ALA A 72 5.20 -8.94 -12.61
C ALA A 72 4.73 -10.39 -12.41
N ILE A 73 4.05 -10.97 -13.40
CA ILE A 73 3.57 -12.36 -13.29
C ILE A 73 4.73 -13.35 -13.15
N PRO A 74 5.79 -13.32 -14.00
CA PRO A 74 6.95 -14.20 -13.83
C PRO A 74 7.64 -14.04 -12.47
N ILE A 75 7.85 -12.79 -12.00
CA ILE A 75 8.48 -12.53 -10.70
C ILE A 75 7.58 -13.03 -9.56
N LEU A 76 6.28 -12.79 -9.63
CA LEU A 76 5.32 -13.27 -8.63
C LEU A 76 5.35 -14.81 -8.52
N ILE A 77 5.34 -15.51 -9.66
CA ILE A 77 5.44 -16.98 -9.69
C ILE A 77 6.75 -17.43 -9.03
N LEU A 78 7.86 -16.76 -9.35
CA LEU A 78 9.16 -17.07 -8.74
C LEU A 78 9.17 -16.85 -7.22
N GLU A 79 8.62 -15.74 -6.74
CA GLU A 79 8.53 -15.45 -5.30
C GLU A 79 7.65 -16.47 -4.56
N ILE A 80 6.52 -16.85 -5.15
CA ILE A 80 5.64 -17.87 -4.56
C ILE A 80 6.32 -19.24 -4.56
N ALA A 81 6.92 -19.65 -5.68
CA ALA A 81 7.58 -20.94 -5.83
C ALA A 81 8.78 -21.07 -4.87
N THR A 82 9.62 -20.04 -4.75
CA THR A 82 10.74 -20.04 -3.80
C THR A 82 10.26 -20.05 -2.35
N GLY A 83 9.21 -19.31 -2.02
CA GLY A 83 8.60 -19.31 -0.70
C GLY A 83 8.05 -20.68 -0.29
N GLN A 84 7.39 -21.36 -1.22
CA GLN A 84 6.88 -22.73 -1.02
C GLN A 84 7.99 -23.77 -0.96
N ALA A 85 8.95 -23.73 -1.89
CA ALA A 85 10.01 -24.74 -2.01
C ALA A 85 10.92 -24.78 -0.78
N TYR A 86 11.33 -23.61 -0.27
CA TYR A 86 12.24 -23.53 0.89
C TYR A 86 11.53 -23.30 2.22
N ARG A 87 10.20 -23.11 2.21
CA ARG A 87 9.38 -22.84 3.40
C ARG A 87 9.96 -21.75 4.30
N ALA A 88 10.43 -20.66 3.70
CA ALA A 88 11.20 -19.62 4.37
C ALA A 88 10.85 -18.20 3.86
N GLY A 89 11.06 -17.19 4.70
CA GLY A 89 10.95 -15.78 4.31
C GLY A 89 12.05 -15.33 3.35
N SER A 90 11.96 -14.09 2.84
CA SER A 90 12.82 -13.52 1.79
C SER A 90 14.31 -13.90 1.91
N VAL A 91 14.96 -13.47 2.99
CA VAL A 91 16.40 -13.68 3.23
C VAL A 91 16.77 -15.16 3.28
N ALA A 92 15.99 -15.96 4.00
CA ALA A 92 16.30 -17.35 4.22
C ALA A 92 16.09 -18.20 2.95
N ALA A 93 15.03 -17.97 2.17
CA ALA A 93 14.85 -18.75 0.94
C ALA A 93 15.91 -18.40 -0.12
N TYR A 94 16.24 -17.12 -0.32
CA TYR A 94 17.31 -16.76 -1.28
C TYR A 94 18.66 -17.31 -0.85
N ASN A 95 18.96 -17.32 0.45
CA ASN A 95 20.17 -17.96 0.98
C ASN A 95 20.19 -19.49 0.78
N SER A 96 19.02 -20.14 0.78
CA SER A 96 18.89 -21.57 0.48
C SER A 96 19.04 -21.90 -1.01
N VAL A 97 18.74 -20.95 -1.91
CA VAL A 97 19.05 -21.07 -3.34
C VAL A 97 20.56 -21.00 -3.55
N ASP A 98 21.19 -19.90 -3.12
CA ASP A 98 22.64 -19.73 -3.10
C ASP A 98 23.00 -18.66 -2.06
N LYS A 99 24.08 -18.87 -1.31
CA LYS A 99 24.55 -17.92 -0.28
C LYS A 99 24.81 -16.51 -0.83
N ARG A 100 25.17 -16.39 -2.12
CA ARG A 100 25.40 -15.12 -2.81
C ARG A 100 24.11 -14.31 -2.99
N PHE A 101 22.95 -14.96 -3.03
CA PHE A 101 21.65 -14.29 -3.22
C PHE A 101 21.03 -13.78 -1.92
N LYS A 102 21.65 -14.00 -0.77
CA LYS A 102 21.20 -13.45 0.53
C LYS A 102 20.94 -11.93 0.47
N GLY A 103 21.73 -11.19 -0.31
CA GLY A 103 21.56 -9.75 -0.51
C GLY A 103 20.21 -9.37 -1.13
N ILE A 104 19.66 -10.20 -2.03
CA ILE A 104 18.36 -9.97 -2.66
C ILE A 104 17.25 -9.97 -1.60
N GLY A 105 17.24 -11.00 -0.74
CA GLY A 105 16.25 -11.10 0.33
C GLY A 105 16.35 -9.97 1.37
N LEU A 106 17.55 -9.48 1.65
CA LEU A 106 17.75 -8.27 2.49
C LEU A 106 17.20 -7.03 1.80
N GLY A 107 17.42 -6.88 0.49
CA GLY A 107 16.85 -5.81 -0.32
C GLY A 107 15.32 -5.76 -0.22
N CYS A 108 14.65 -6.91 -0.33
CA CYS A 108 13.19 -6.99 -0.15
C CYS A 108 12.72 -6.43 1.21
N ILE A 109 13.44 -6.77 2.29
CA ILE A 109 13.12 -6.27 3.64
C ILE A 109 13.36 -4.76 3.74
N CYS A 110 14.47 -4.26 3.19
CA CYS A 110 14.76 -2.83 3.17
C CYS A 110 13.68 -2.04 2.43
N VAL A 111 13.21 -2.54 1.28
CA VAL A 111 12.09 -1.92 0.54
C VAL A 111 10.83 -1.88 1.41
N GLY A 112 10.45 -3.01 2.01
CA GLY A 112 9.29 -3.07 2.91
C GLY A 112 9.38 -2.09 4.09
N TYR A 113 10.57 -2.00 4.70
CA TYR A 113 10.82 -1.06 5.80
C TYR A 113 10.66 0.40 5.35
N MET A 114 11.26 0.79 4.23
CA MET A 114 11.14 2.16 3.69
C MET A 114 9.69 2.54 3.37
N VAL A 115 8.90 1.58 2.90
CA VAL A 115 7.48 1.80 2.59
C VAL A 115 6.67 2.04 3.86
N VAL A 116 6.90 1.23 4.89
CA VAL A 116 6.20 1.35 6.19
C VAL A 116 6.46 2.71 6.85
N VAL A 117 7.67 3.26 6.73
CA VAL A 117 8.05 4.55 7.35
C VAL A 117 7.15 5.70 6.89
N TYR A 118 6.61 5.69 5.66
CA TYR A 118 5.70 6.74 5.21
C TYR A 118 4.23 6.30 5.13
N TYR A 119 3.94 5.01 4.92
CA TYR A 119 2.55 4.53 4.85
C TYR A 119 1.82 4.63 6.20
N VAL A 120 2.51 4.36 7.31
CA VAL A 120 1.85 4.44 8.63
C VAL A 120 1.50 5.88 9.01
N PRO A 121 2.38 6.88 8.82
CA PRO A 121 2.00 8.29 8.97
C PRO A 121 0.81 8.72 8.11
N MET A 122 0.69 8.21 6.88
CA MET A 122 -0.46 8.50 6.03
C MET A 122 -1.78 8.00 6.64
N LEU A 123 -1.78 6.86 7.34
CA LEU A 123 -2.96 6.41 8.09
C LEU A 123 -3.32 7.41 9.19
N GLY A 124 -2.33 8.02 9.84
CA GLY A 124 -2.54 9.10 10.81
C GLY A 124 -3.35 10.25 10.23
N TYR A 125 -3.00 10.75 9.05
CA TYR A 125 -3.75 11.80 8.37
C TYR A 125 -5.20 11.37 8.10
N VAL A 126 -5.40 10.14 7.61
CA VAL A 126 -6.76 9.60 7.37
C VAL A 126 -7.57 9.50 8.66
N MET A 127 -6.94 9.17 9.79
CA MET A 127 -7.62 9.10 11.09
C MET A 127 -8.08 10.48 11.58
N VAL A 128 -7.32 11.55 11.31
CA VAL A 128 -7.76 12.93 11.59
C VAL A 128 -9.01 13.26 10.77
N TYR A 129 -9.00 13.01 9.46
CA TYR A 129 -10.20 13.19 8.61
C TYR A 129 -11.38 12.32 9.08
N PHE A 130 -11.13 11.08 9.47
CA PHE A 130 -12.16 10.17 9.98
C PHE A 130 -12.82 10.71 11.25
N ARG A 131 -12.02 11.20 12.21
CA ARG A 131 -12.54 11.86 13.43
C ARG A 131 -13.40 13.08 13.09
N HIS A 132 -12.94 13.94 12.19
CA HIS A 132 -13.68 15.13 11.76
C HIS A 132 -14.88 14.83 10.84
N SER A 133 -15.08 13.58 10.42
CA SER A 133 -16.25 13.16 9.62
C SER A 133 -17.51 12.96 10.48
N PHE A 134 -17.39 12.92 11.81
CA PHE A 134 -18.52 12.74 12.73
C PHE A 134 -19.22 14.06 13.12
N THR A 135 -18.87 15.19 12.50
CA THR A 135 -19.50 16.49 12.72
C THR A 135 -20.45 16.85 11.57
N ASN A 136 -21.59 17.48 11.88
CA ASN A 136 -22.62 17.83 10.89
C ASN A 136 -22.14 18.81 9.80
N ASN A 137 -21.14 19.64 10.12
CA ASN A 137 -20.42 20.45 9.13
C ASN A 137 -18.98 19.93 9.08
N PHE A 138 -18.49 19.55 7.90
CA PHE A 138 -17.13 19.06 7.77
C PHE A 138 -16.15 20.19 8.02
N ALA A 139 -15.14 19.93 8.84
CA ALA A 139 -14.16 20.95 9.25
C ALA A 139 -13.38 21.55 8.07
N TRP A 140 -13.25 20.81 6.96
CA TRP A 140 -12.56 21.26 5.74
C TRP A 140 -13.47 22.01 4.75
N THR A 141 -14.77 22.18 5.03
CA THR A 141 -15.70 22.85 4.12
C THR A 141 -15.30 24.30 3.90
N GLY A 142 -14.94 24.65 2.65
CA GLY A 142 -14.51 26.01 2.30
C GLY A 142 -13.08 26.38 2.73
N ARG A 143 -12.34 25.46 3.37
CA ARG A 143 -10.98 25.70 3.90
C ARG A 143 -10.05 24.50 3.71
N ILE A 144 -10.12 23.81 2.57
CA ILE A 144 -9.44 22.51 2.36
C ILE A 144 -7.92 22.61 2.57
N GLU A 145 -7.27 23.62 1.98
CA GLU A 145 -5.81 23.81 2.10
C GLU A 145 -5.40 24.25 3.50
N GLU A 146 -6.18 25.13 4.12
CA GLU A 146 -5.95 25.56 5.50
C GLU A 146 -6.13 24.41 6.48
N PHE A 147 -7.17 23.58 6.31
CA PHE A 147 -7.41 22.41 7.15
C PHE A 147 -6.27 21.40 7.04
N TRP A 148 -5.80 21.13 5.81
CA TRP A 148 -4.64 20.27 5.63
C TRP A 148 -3.40 20.82 6.35
N THR A 149 -3.06 22.08 6.12
CA THR A 149 -1.81 22.68 6.63
C THR A 149 -1.84 23.00 8.12
N ARG A 150 -2.98 23.40 8.67
CA ARG A 150 -3.11 23.87 10.06
C ARG A 150 -3.63 22.80 11.01
N ASP A 151 -4.60 22.00 10.58
CA ASP A 151 -5.29 21.05 11.46
C ASP A 151 -4.78 19.61 11.29
N VAL A 152 -4.34 19.20 10.08
CA VAL A 152 -3.90 17.81 9.82
C VAL A 152 -2.40 17.64 9.98
N THR A 153 -1.60 18.57 9.46
CA THR A 153 -0.13 18.47 9.44
C THR A 153 0.56 19.48 10.36
N GLU A 154 -0.21 20.34 11.05
CA GLU A 154 0.27 21.42 11.93
C GLU A 154 1.54 22.11 11.40
N THR A 155 1.54 22.38 10.10
CA THR A 155 2.74 22.81 9.38
C THR A 155 3.09 24.23 9.77
N VAL A 156 4.32 24.40 10.26
CA VAL A 156 4.90 25.71 10.55
C VAL A 156 5.19 26.41 9.23
N ASP A 157 4.78 27.67 9.14
CA ASP A 157 4.99 28.46 7.92
C ASP A 157 6.49 28.56 7.58
N PRO A 158 6.86 28.37 6.31
CA PRO A 158 8.24 28.54 5.89
C PRO A 158 8.69 29.99 6.06
N ILE A 159 9.95 30.19 6.42
CA ILE A 159 10.59 31.50 6.34
C ILE A 159 10.85 31.77 4.86
N PRO A 160 10.20 32.77 4.25
CA PRO A 160 10.33 33.01 2.81
C PRO A 160 11.77 33.39 2.45
N GLY A 161 12.19 32.90 1.28
CA GLY A 161 13.45 33.29 0.67
C GLY A 161 13.44 34.76 0.25
N ARG A 162 14.60 35.39 0.22
CA ARG A 162 14.76 36.78 -0.19
C ARG A 162 15.73 36.85 -1.37
N PHE A 163 15.32 37.54 -2.43
CA PHE A 163 16.21 37.92 -3.53
C PHE A 163 16.85 39.27 -3.23
N ASP A 164 18.09 39.48 -3.66
CA ASP A 164 18.72 40.79 -3.68
C ASP A 164 18.09 41.68 -4.78
N GLY A 165 18.34 42.99 -4.71
CA GLY A 165 17.82 43.96 -5.68
C GLY A 165 18.34 43.78 -7.11
N ASN A 166 19.32 42.90 -7.33
CA ASN A 166 19.93 42.57 -8.63
C ASN A 166 19.52 41.17 -9.14
N GLY A 167 18.56 40.50 -8.47
CA GLY A 167 18.05 39.17 -8.87
C GLY A 167 18.86 37.97 -8.36
N GLY A 168 19.87 38.18 -7.50
CA GLY A 168 20.59 37.11 -6.81
C GLY A 168 19.82 36.56 -5.61
N VAL A 169 20.00 35.28 -5.25
CA VAL A 169 19.35 34.69 -4.07
C VAL A 169 20.12 35.07 -2.80
N SER A 170 19.59 35.99 -2.00
CA SER A 170 20.21 36.39 -0.73
C SER A 170 19.91 35.45 0.44
N ARG A 171 18.75 34.77 0.42
CA ARG A 171 18.35 33.76 1.40
C ARG A 171 17.42 32.74 0.75
N TYR A 172 17.73 31.46 0.91
CA TYR A 172 16.85 30.36 0.52
C TYR A 172 15.70 30.19 1.53
N VAL A 173 14.57 29.66 1.06
CA VAL A 173 13.43 29.30 1.93
C VAL A 173 13.91 28.31 2.99
N SER A 174 13.60 28.59 4.25
CA SER A 174 13.95 27.73 5.38
C SER A 174 12.68 27.21 6.05
N TYR A 175 12.68 25.93 6.42
CA TYR A 175 11.60 25.26 7.12
C TYR A 175 12.06 24.97 8.56
N PRO A 176 11.95 25.93 9.48
CA PRO A 176 12.48 25.79 10.84
C PRO A 176 11.64 24.87 11.72
N GLY A 177 10.39 24.59 11.32
CA GLY A 177 9.46 23.80 12.11
C GLY A 177 9.75 22.31 12.08
N THR A 178 10.52 21.84 13.07
CA THR A 178 10.58 20.42 13.42
C THR A 178 9.80 20.20 14.71
N GLY A 179 8.48 20.05 14.58
CA GLY A 179 7.58 19.72 15.69
C GLY A 179 7.17 18.25 15.65
N LEU A 180 6.90 17.68 16.82
CA LEU A 180 6.24 16.38 16.91
C LEU A 180 4.77 16.62 17.26
N ASP A 181 3.90 16.38 16.28
CA ASP A 181 2.46 16.47 16.44
C ASP A 181 1.97 15.32 17.34
N GLY A 182 1.45 15.67 18.52
CA GLY A 182 1.01 14.70 19.51
C GLY A 182 -0.22 13.89 19.07
N GLU A 183 -1.13 14.50 18.29
CA GLU A 183 -2.31 13.81 17.76
C GLU A 183 -1.89 12.77 16.71
N LEU A 184 -1.04 13.15 15.77
CA LEU A 184 -0.52 12.22 14.77
C LEU A 184 0.28 11.09 15.41
N VAL A 185 1.12 11.37 16.41
CA VAL A 185 1.84 10.31 17.13
C VAL A 185 0.87 9.35 17.82
N GLY A 186 -0.21 9.87 18.42
CA GLY A 186 -1.29 9.06 18.98
C GLY A 186 -1.94 8.15 17.93
N TRP A 187 -2.32 8.69 16.77
CA TRP A 187 -2.92 7.90 15.68
C TRP A 187 -1.97 6.88 15.06
N ASN A 188 -0.67 7.20 14.97
CA ASN A 188 0.36 6.27 14.52
C ASN A 188 0.53 5.12 15.52
N ALA A 189 0.60 5.42 16.82
CA ALA A 189 0.69 4.39 17.86
C ALA A 189 -0.55 3.49 17.87
N PHE A 190 -1.74 4.07 17.70
CA PHE A 190 -2.99 3.32 17.54
C PHE A 190 -2.95 2.41 16.29
N SER A 191 -2.50 2.93 15.15
CA SER A 191 -2.37 2.15 13.91
C SER A 191 -1.42 0.96 14.08
N TRP A 192 -0.28 1.17 14.73
CA TRP A 192 0.65 0.09 15.05
C TRP A 192 0.07 -0.95 16.00
N PHE A 193 -0.71 -0.51 16.99
CA PHE A 193 -1.42 -1.42 17.89
C PHE A 193 -2.43 -2.28 17.14
N ILE A 194 -3.20 -1.70 16.21
CA ILE A 194 -4.14 -2.44 15.34
C ILE A 194 -3.38 -3.44 14.47
N VAL A 195 -2.30 -3.01 13.80
CA VAL A 195 -1.45 -3.90 12.99
C VAL A 195 -0.94 -5.07 13.82
N TRP A 196 -0.42 -4.79 15.03
CA TRP A 196 0.02 -5.83 15.96
C TRP A 196 -1.11 -6.80 16.29
N MET A 197 -2.32 -6.32 16.62
CA MET A 197 -3.47 -7.20 16.88
C MET A 197 -3.84 -8.08 15.68
N CYS A 198 -3.68 -7.58 14.46
CA CYS A 198 -3.97 -8.34 13.24
C CYS A 198 -2.95 -9.45 12.95
N ILE A 199 -1.71 -9.33 13.44
CA ILE A 199 -0.62 -10.28 13.13
C ILE A 199 -0.07 -11.06 14.33
N CYS A 200 -0.46 -10.73 15.57
CA CYS A 200 0.17 -11.24 16.80
C CYS A 200 0.09 -12.77 16.96
N LYS A 201 -0.87 -13.43 16.31
CA LYS A 201 -1.02 -14.90 16.27
C LYS A 201 -0.76 -15.49 14.87
N GLY A 202 0.01 -14.78 14.06
CA GLY A 202 0.42 -15.21 12.73
C GLY A 202 -0.75 -15.35 11.74
N VAL A 203 -0.60 -16.26 10.79
CA VAL A 203 -1.51 -16.46 9.65
C VAL A 203 -2.94 -16.88 10.06
N GLY A 204 -3.13 -17.38 11.29
CA GLY A 204 -4.45 -17.73 11.81
C GLY A 204 -5.37 -16.52 12.01
N VAL A 205 -4.84 -15.44 12.61
CA VAL A 205 -5.61 -14.19 12.81
C VAL A 205 -5.62 -13.36 11.54
N THR A 206 -4.46 -13.20 10.89
CA THR A 206 -4.36 -12.47 9.62
C THR A 206 -5.35 -13.01 8.59
N GLY A 207 -5.46 -14.33 8.46
CA GLY A 207 -6.37 -14.98 7.52
C GLY A 207 -7.86 -14.78 7.82
N ARG A 208 -8.23 -14.32 9.02
CA ARG A 208 -9.62 -13.94 9.37
C ARG A 208 -9.88 -12.46 9.18
N VAL A 209 -8.97 -11.62 9.67
CA VAL A 209 -9.05 -10.17 9.55
C VAL A 209 -9.15 -9.77 8.08
N VAL A 210 -8.43 -10.48 7.20
CA VAL A 210 -8.39 -10.18 5.76
C VAL A 210 -9.76 -10.19 5.09
N TYR A 211 -10.70 -11.04 5.54
CA TYR A 211 -12.05 -11.06 4.97
C TYR A 211 -12.78 -9.73 5.18
N ILE A 212 -12.57 -9.09 6.33
CA ILE A 212 -13.14 -7.78 6.64
C ILE A 212 -12.33 -6.70 5.96
N SER A 213 -11.00 -6.72 6.10
CA SER A 213 -10.13 -5.64 5.63
C SER A 213 -10.05 -5.53 4.11
N ILE A 214 -10.40 -6.58 3.36
CA ILE A 214 -10.52 -6.53 1.89
C ILE A 214 -11.98 -6.44 1.44
N GLY A 215 -12.90 -7.17 2.11
CA GLY A 215 -14.31 -7.15 1.77
C GLY A 215 -14.91 -5.75 1.89
N LEU A 216 -14.61 -5.03 2.98
CA LEU A 216 -15.15 -3.70 3.23
C LEU A 216 -14.70 -2.66 2.18
N PRO A 217 -13.40 -2.52 1.85
CA PRO A 217 -12.98 -1.62 0.77
C PRO A 217 -13.64 -1.93 -0.57
N ILE A 218 -13.81 -3.21 -0.94
CA ILE A 218 -14.47 -3.57 -2.20
C ILE A 218 -15.92 -3.06 -2.23
N VAL A 219 -16.66 -3.27 -1.14
CA VAL A 219 -18.05 -2.77 -1.02
C VAL A 219 -18.09 -1.24 -1.11
N ILE A 220 -17.22 -0.55 -0.38
CA ILE A 220 -17.13 0.91 -0.41
C ILE A 220 -16.79 1.40 -1.82
N MET A 221 -15.85 0.76 -2.51
CA MET A 221 -15.48 1.11 -3.88
C MET A 221 -16.65 0.96 -4.86
N ILE A 222 -17.47 -0.07 -4.72
CA ILE A 222 -18.67 -0.25 -5.55
C ILE A 222 -19.67 0.89 -5.30
N ILE A 223 -19.88 1.27 -4.03
CA ILE A 223 -20.78 2.38 -3.66
C ILE A 223 -20.25 3.71 -4.22
N LEU A 224 -18.96 3.99 -4.05
CA LEU A 224 -18.32 5.21 -4.55
C LEU A 224 -18.32 5.27 -6.07
N LEU A 225 -18.13 4.13 -6.75
CA LEU A 225 -18.25 4.04 -8.20
C LEU A 225 -19.69 4.37 -8.65
N GLY A 226 -20.69 3.75 -8.02
CA GLY A 226 -22.10 4.03 -8.29
C GLY A 226 -22.46 5.50 -8.10
N ARG A 227 -21.96 6.13 -7.02
CA ARG A 227 -22.13 7.57 -6.82
C ARG A 227 -21.37 8.38 -7.85
N GLY A 228 -20.13 8.00 -8.17
CA GLY A 228 -19.27 8.70 -9.13
C GLY A 228 -19.88 8.79 -10.52
N VAL A 229 -20.45 7.68 -11.03
CA VAL A 229 -21.11 7.67 -12.35
C VAL A 229 -22.44 8.42 -12.37
N SER A 230 -23.08 8.62 -11.21
CA SER A 230 -24.33 9.39 -11.08
C SER A 230 -24.12 10.91 -11.04
N LEU A 231 -22.88 11.38 -10.90
CA LEU A 231 -22.58 12.81 -10.84
C LEU A 231 -22.64 13.44 -12.24
N PRO A 232 -23.06 14.72 -12.34
CA PRO A 232 -22.99 15.45 -13.61
C PRO A 232 -21.54 15.50 -14.09
N ASN A 233 -21.34 15.41 -15.41
CA ASN A 233 -20.03 15.45 -16.07
C ASN A 233 -19.08 14.28 -15.75
N ALA A 234 -19.57 13.19 -15.13
CA ALA A 234 -18.74 12.00 -14.88
C ALA A 234 -18.11 11.43 -16.17
N ILE A 235 -18.80 11.58 -17.31
CA ILE A 235 -18.33 11.13 -18.62
C ILE A 235 -17.06 11.87 -19.09
N ASP A 236 -16.87 13.12 -18.69
CA ASP A 236 -15.71 13.91 -19.12
C ASP A 236 -14.42 13.37 -18.50
N GLY A 237 -14.49 12.95 -17.23
CA GLY A 237 -13.38 12.23 -16.58
C GLY A 237 -13.01 10.93 -17.30
N ILE A 238 -14.01 10.16 -17.76
CA ILE A 238 -13.77 8.92 -18.52
C ILE A 238 -13.15 9.22 -19.88
N ARG A 239 -13.61 10.27 -20.56
CA ARG A 239 -13.04 10.72 -21.84
C ARG A 239 -11.58 11.16 -21.70
N LEU A 240 -11.21 11.79 -20.60
CA LEU A 240 -9.80 12.12 -20.33
C LEU A 240 -8.91 10.87 -20.18
N TYR A 241 -9.49 9.73 -19.78
CA TYR A 241 -8.76 8.46 -19.67
C TYR A 241 -8.67 7.69 -20.98
N TRP A 242 -9.78 7.63 -21.73
CA TRP A 242 -9.96 6.72 -22.86
C TRP A 242 -10.08 7.42 -24.23
N GLY A 243 -10.30 8.73 -24.24
CA GLY A 243 -10.72 9.49 -25.43
C GLY A 243 -9.57 9.96 -26.33
N GLU A 244 -8.37 10.11 -25.79
CA GLU A 244 -7.20 10.57 -26.56
C GLU A 244 -6.12 9.49 -26.60
N PHE A 245 -5.68 9.15 -27.81
CA PHE A 245 -4.53 8.26 -28.03
C PHE A 245 -3.40 9.06 -28.66
N ASN A 246 -2.28 9.18 -27.94
CA ASN A 246 -1.08 9.83 -28.45
C ASN A 246 0.06 8.82 -28.63
N GLY A 247 0.09 8.20 -29.81
CA GLY A 247 1.09 7.18 -30.14
C GLY A 247 2.54 7.68 -30.15
N SER A 248 2.78 8.98 -30.33
CA SER A 248 4.15 9.52 -30.35
C SER A 248 4.86 9.40 -28.99
N GLN A 249 4.11 9.38 -27.89
CA GLN A 249 4.65 9.24 -26.54
C GLN A 249 5.19 7.84 -26.26
N LEU A 250 4.75 6.81 -27.01
CA LEU A 250 5.29 5.45 -26.89
C LEU A 250 6.76 5.37 -27.29
N ALA A 251 7.27 6.30 -28.09
CA ALA A 251 8.69 6.41 -28.41
C ALA A 251 9.52 6.95 -27.22
N GLY A 252 8.87 7.61 -26.24
CA GLY A 252 9.54 8.20 -25.09
C GLY A 252 9.70 7.20 -23.93
N GLY A 253 10.92 7.03 -23.44
CA GLY A 253 11.21 6.11 -22.32
C GLY A 253 10.54 6.48 -20.99
N ALA A 254 10.18 7.75 -20.79
CA ALA A 254 9.52 8.21 -19.56
C ALA A 254 8.15 7.54 -19.33
N LEU A 255 7.38 7.33 -20.41
CA LEU A 255 6.08 6.65 -20.36
C LEU A 255 6.24 5.20 -19.88
N TRP A 256 7.24 4.51 -20.44
CA TRP A 256 7.56 3.13 -20.07
C TRP A 256 8.04 3.03 -18.63
N GLN A 257 8.94 3.93 -18.20
CA GLN A 257 9.42 3.97 -16.82
C GLN A 257 8.28 4.21 -15.83
N ALA A 258 7.37 5.16 -16.13
CA ALA A 258 6.23 5.46 -15.27
C ALA A 258 5.28 4.25 -15.16
N ALA A 259 4.95 3.62 -16.30
CA ALA A 259 4.06 2.46 -16.34
C ALA A 259 4.67 1.22 -15.65
N THR A 260 5.91 0.87 -15.98
CA THR A 260 6.62 -0.25 -15.35
C THR A 260 6.84 -0.01 -13.86
N GLY A 261 7.21 1.21 -13.45
CA GLY A 261 7.31 1.56 -12.03
C GLY A 261 6.00 1.38 -11.30
N GLN A 262 4.87 1.80 -11.90
CA GLN A 262 3.55 1.60 -11.32
C GLN A 262 3.19 0.11 -11.16
N VAL A 263 3.61 -0.77 -12.07
CA VAL A 263 3.39 -2.22 -11.93
C VAL A 263 4.05 -2.76 -10.65
N PHE A 264 5.29 -2.37 -10.35
CA PHE A 264 5.97 -2.79 -9.12
C PHE A 264 5.27 -2.24 -7.87
N TYR A 265 4.83 -0.98 -7.87
CA TYR A 265 4.09 -0.41 -6.73
C TYR A 265 2.67 -0.97 -6.57
N SER A 266 2.05 -1.43 -7.66
CA SER A 266 0.68 -1.96 -7.66
C SER A 266 0.62 -3.45 -7.34
N THR A 267 1.62 -4.22 -7.75
CA THR A 267 1.66 -5.65 -7.45
C THR A 267 2.41 -5.95 -6.16
N GLY A 268 3.38 -5.12 -5.76
CA GLY A 268 4.22 -5.35 -4.60
C GLY A 268 5.20 -6.52 -4.75
N VAL A 269 5.44 -6.98 -5.99
CA VAL A 269 6.47 -7.99 -6.25
C VAL A 269 7.86 -7.44 -5.88
N GLY A 270 8.71 -8.29 -5.33
CA GLY A 270 10.05 -7.90 -4.83
C GLY A 270 10.05 -7.33 -3.42
N PHE A 271 8.91 -7.27 -2.74
CA PHE A 271 8.82 -6.81 -1.34
C PHE A 271 8.96 -8.00 -0.36
N GLY A 272 8.99 -9.24 -0.86
CA GLY A 272 9.21 -10.45 -0.08
C GLY A 272 8.01 -10.96 0.73
N TYR A 273 6.89 -10.23 0.76
CA TYR A 273 5.69 -10.68 1.48
C TYR A 273 4.98 -11.85 0.77
N PHE A 274 4.97 -11.90 -0.58
CA PHE A 274 4.43 -13.06 -1.31
C PHE A 274 5.18 -14.33 -0.94
N GLN A 275 6.50 -14.25 -0.90
CA GLN A 275 7.37 -15.36 -0.52
C GLN A 275 7.12 -15.79 0.94
N ALA A 276 7.02 -14.82 1.86
CA ALA A 276 6.70 -15.10 3.26
C ALA A 276 5.32 -15.77 3.40
N TYR A 277 4.29 -15.26 2.72
CA TYR A 277 2.94 -15.83 2.75
C TYR A 277 2.88 -17.23 2.12
N ALA A 278 3.56 -17.42 0.99
CA ALA A 278 3.63 -18.70 0.29
C ALA A 278 4.30 -19.79 1.15
N SER A 279 5.23 -19.42 2.04
CA SER A 279 5.90 -20.36 2.97
C SER A 279 4.99 -21.04 3.99
N TYR A 280 3.77 -20.52 4.21
CA TYR A 280 2.75 -21.09 5.10
C TYR A 280 1.71 -21.95 4.36
N ASN A 281 1.87 -22.15 3.04
CA ASN A 281 1.03 -23.10 2.30
C ASN A 281 1.42 -24.54 2.65
N SER A 282 0.47 -25.48 2.59
CA SER A 282 0.77 -26.91 2.71
C SER A 282 1.51 -27.42 1.48
N ALA A 283 2.37 -28.43 1.66
CA ALA A 283 3.17 -29.04 0.59
C ALA A 283 2.31 -29.70 -0.51
N SER A 284 1.05 -30.01 -0.24
CA SER A 284 0.08 -30.58 -1.17
C SER A 284 -0.53 -29.59 -2.16
N TYR A 285 -0.20 -28.30 -2.11
CA TYR A 285 -0.67 -27.29 -3.06
C TYR A 285 0.30 -27.04 -4.24
N CYS A 286 1.33 -27.88 -4.41
CA CYS A 286 2.19 -27.92 -5.60
C CYS A 286 1.54 -28.74 -6.72
#